data_AF-A0A1V1P9U0-F1
#
_entry.id   AF-A0A1V1P9U0-F1
#
_cell.length_a   1.000
_cell.length_b   1.000
_cell.length_c   1.000
_cell.angle_alpha   90.00
_cell.angle_beta   90.00
_cell.angle_gamma   90.00
#
_symmetry.space_group_name_H-M   'P 1'
#
loop_
_entity.id
_entity.type
_entity.pdbx_description
1 polymer ?
#
loop_
_entity_poly.entity_id
_entity_poly.type
_entity_poly.pdbx_seq_one_letter_code
_entity_poly.pdbx_strand_id
1 'polypeptide(L)'
;MKFTDVSQLKGYMVGVYGPSNTSKQLEMINKQVPEMEIDRRPDDIAGFFKLYHGRNDAVFSNKDVGWSIIKDKKLKGLRYAGAYKKTLYYVGFSKKTIDDQIVKNFNDAYIKLYKNGTINNILHTYDMTPFTLNESELK
;
A
#
# COMPACT_ATOMS: atom_id res chain seq x y z
N MET A 1 8.86 -3.49 18.11
CA MET A 1 9.85 -2.91 17.17
C MET A 1 9.19 -1.90 16.22
N LYS A 2 9.61 -0.64 16.24
CA LYS A 2 9.27 0.34 15.19
C LYS A 2 10.29 0.20 14.05
N PHE A 3 9.82 0.08 12.81
CA PHE A 3 10.67 -0.02 11.62
C PHE A 3 11.19 1.36 11.25
N THR A 4 12.51 1.49 11.19
CA THR A 4 13.21 2.73 10.85
C THR A 4 14.29 2.53 9.80
N ASP A 5 14.82 1.32 9.67
CA ASP A 5 15.90 1.01 8.74
C ASP A 5 15.80 -0.44 8.25
N VAL A 6 16.24 -0.68 7.00
CA VAL A 6 16.17 -2.01 6.38
C VAL A 6 17.05 -3.04 7.07
N SER A 7 18.17 -2.66 7.69
CA SER A 7 19.06 -3.59 8.42
C SER A 7 18.35 -4.32 9.57
N GLN A 8 17.26 -3.77 10.08
CA GLN A 8 16.47 -4.40 11.13
C GLN A 8 15.68 -5.63 10.65
N LEU A 9 15.65 -5.89 9.34
CA LEU A 9 15.04 -7.08 8.74
C LEU A 9 16.02 -8.26 8.62
N LYS A 10 17.26 -8.11 9.11
CA LYS A 10 18.25 -9.18 9.11
C LYS A 10 17.71 -10.41 9.85
N GLY A 11 17.69 -11.55 9.17
CA GLY A 11 17.18 -12.82 9.69
C GLY A 11 15.66 -12.95 9.75
N TYR A 12 14.90 -11.97 9.23
CA TYR A 12 13.43 -12.04 9.22
C TYR A 12 12.92 -12.84 8.01
N MET A 13 11.88 -13.63 8.21
CA MET A 13 11.02 -14.11 7.12
C MET A 13 9.88 -13.11 6.88
N VAL A 14 9.91 -12.45 5.72
CA VAL A 14 8.98 -11.38 5.36
C VAL A 14 7.99 -11.86 4.29
N GLY A 15 6.70 -11.88 4.65
CA GLY A 15 5.61 -12.22 3.73
C GLY A 15 5.30 -11.09 2.74
N VAL A 16 5.04 -11.42 1.48
CA VAL A 16 4.63 -10.43 0.47
C VAL A 16 3.70 -11.06 -0.58
N TYR A 17 2.70 -10.29 -1.03
CA TYR A 17 1.90 -10.66 -2.20
C TYR A 17 2.68 -10.40 -3.50
N GLY A 18 2.73 -11.40 -4.39
CA GLY A 18 3.36 -11.26 -5.70
C GLY A 18 2.77 -12.20 -6.76
N PRO A 19 2.83 -11.82 -8.05
CA PRO A 19 3.63 -10.72 -8.61
C PRO A 19 3.01 -9.32 -8.46
N SER A 20 3.74 -8.39 -7.85
CA SER A 20 3.29 -7.01 -7.59
C SER A 20 4.45 -6.01 -7.49
N ASN A 21 4.18 -4.70 -7.59
CA ASN A 21 5.19 -3.66 -7.33
C ASN A 21 5.77 -3.78 -5.90
N THR A 22 4.94 -4.16 -4.93
CA THR A 22 5.34 -4.40 -3.54
C THR A 22 6.36 -5.53 -3.44
N SER A 23 6.13 -6.66 -4.12
CA SER A 23 7.07 -7.78 -4.15
C SER A 23 8.41 -7.41 -4.80
N LYS A 24 8.39 -6.63 -5.90
CA LYS A 24 9.60 -6.12 -6.55
C LYS A 24 10.41 -5.18 -5.63
N GLN A 25 9.72 -4.32 -4.87
CA GLN A 25 10.38 -3.46 -3.89
C GLN A 25 11.02 -4.27 -2.76
N LEU A 26 10.35 -5.32 -2.27
CA LEU A 26 10.93 -6.19 -1.25
C LEU A 26 12.16 -6.94 -1.76
N GLU A 27 12.16 -7.38 -3.03
CA GLU A 27 13.36 -7.95 -3.66
C GLU A 27 14.53 -6.95 -3.67
N MET A 28 14.28 -5.66 -3.92
CA MET A 28 15.32 -4.62 -3.86
C MET A 28 15.85 -4.38 -2.44
N ILE A 29 14.99 -4.49 -1.43
CA ILE A 29 15.38 -4.43 -0.01
C ILE A 29 16.24 -5.65 0.34
N ASN A 30 15.84 -6.84 -0.11
CA ASN A 30 16.58 -8.08 0.14
C ASN A 30 17.99 -8.08 -0.46
N LYS A 31 18.20 -7.42 -1.60
CA LYS A 31 19.56 -7.21 -2.13
C LYS A 31 20.46 -6.40 -1.20
N GLN A 32 19.89 -5.55 -0.34
CA GLN A 32 20.63 -4.78 0.67
C GLN A 32 20.76 -5.54 2.01
N VAL A 33 19.87 -6.50 2.26
CA VAL A 33 19.85 -7.34 3.47
C VAL A 33 19.66 -8.80 3.06
N PRO A 34 20.73 -9.46 2.58
CA PRO A 34 20.64 -10.82 2.02
C PRO A 34 20.21 -11.89 3.02
N GLU A 35 20.38 -11.65 4.32
CA GLU A 35 19.95 -12.56 5.39
C GLU A 35 18.44 -12.48 5.69
N MET A 36 17.69 -11.58 5.03
CA MET A 36 16.23 -11.58 5.06
C MET A 36 15.71 -12.64 4.10
N GLU A 37 14.64 -13.36 4.46
CA GLU A 37 13.96 -14.28 3.57
C GLU A 37 12.64 -13.68 3.05
N ILE A 38 12.28 -14.00 1.81
CA ILE A 38 11.01 -13.56 1.20
C ILE A 38 10.05 -14.74 1.08
N ASP A 39 8.95 -14.70 1.82
CA ASP A 39 7.81 -15.62 1.66
C ASP A 39 6.78 -15.00 0.71
N ARG A 40 6.99 -15.20 -0.59
CA ARG A 40 6.06 -14.72 -1.63
C ARG A 40 4.83 -15.60 -1.74
N ARG A 41 3.65 -14.98 -1.79
CA ARG A 41 2.36 -15.67 -1.99
C ARG A 41 1.53 -15.05 -3.11
N PRO A 42 0.71 -15.84 -3.81
CA PRO A 42 -0.19 -15.35 -4.86
C PRO A 42 -1.45 -14.69 -4.31
N ASP A 43 -1.59 -14.56 -2.99
CA ASP A 43 -2.70 -13.88 -2.34
C ASP A 43 -2.19 -12.98 -1.20
N ASP A 44 -2.92 -11.89 -0.94
CA ASP A 44 -2.57 -10.93 0.11
C ASP A 44 -2.82 -11.46 1.52
N ILE A 45 -3.67 -12.47 1.71
CA ILE A 45 -4.19 -12.87 3.03
C ILE A 45 -3.25 -13.86 3.74
N ALA A 46 -2.66 -14.79 3.01
CA ALA A 46 -1.82 -15.85 3.56
C ALA A 46 -0.62 -15.31 4.34
N GLY A 47 -0.01 -14.22 3.86
CA GLY A 47 1.10 -13.56 4.56
C GLY A 47 0.70 -13.07 5.96
N PHE A 48 -0.49 -12.47 6.10
CA PHE A 48 -0.99 -11.99 7.39
C PHE A 48 -1.37 -13.12 8.34
N PHE A 49 -1.95 -14.23 7.86
CA PHE A 49 -2.18 -15.40 8.71
C PHE A 49 -0.88 -16.00 9.22
N LYS A 50 0.13 -16.09 8.35
CA LYS A 50 1.45 -16.58 8.76
C LYS A 50 2.08 -15.66 9.80
N LEU A 51 1.99 -14.34 9.63
CA LEU A 51 2.43 -13.39 10.66
C LEU A 51 1.67 -13.58 11.97
N TYR A 52 0.34 -13.71 11.90
CA TYR A 52 -0.51 -13.94 13.08
C TYR A 52 -0.16 -15.21 13.85
N HIS A 53 0.24 -16.28 13.15
CA HIS A 53 0.66 -17.54 13.74
C HIS A 53 2.18 -17.63 14.03
N GLY A 54 2.92 -16.52 13.91
CA GLY A 54 4.36 -16.47 14.17
C GLY A 54 5.20 -17.27 13.17
N ARG A 55 4.66 -17.58 12.00
CA ARG A 55 5.40 -18.20 10.89
C ARG A 55 6.20 -17.16 10.11
N ASN A 56 5.67 -15.96 9.92
CA ASN A 56 6.43 -14.84 9.34
C ASN A 56 6.71 -13.80 10.44
N ASP A 57 7.85 -13.14 10.39
CA ASP A 57 8.22 -12.09 11.34
C ASP A 57 7.61 -10.73 10.96
N ALA A 58 7.37 -10.53 9.67
CA ALA A 58 6.73 -9.34 9.13
C ALA A 58 5.95 -9.62 7.84
N VAL A 59 5.10 -8.67 7.45
CA VAL A 59 4.46 -8.63 6.13
C VAL A 59 4.73 -7.27 5.50
N PHE A 60 5.23 -7.28 4.27
CA PHE A 60 5.44 -6.08 3.46
C PHE A 60 4.25 -5.88 2.52
N SER A 61 3.45 -4.85 2.76
CA SER A 61 2.17 -4.61 2.07
C SER A 61 1.86 -3.13 1.94
N ASN A 62 0.87 -2.80 1.11
CA ASN A 62 0.26 -1.48 1.14
C ASN A 62 -0.44 -1.28 2.48
N LYS A 63 -0.20 -0.14 3.14
CA LYS A 63 -0.67 0.12 4.51
C LYS A 63 -2.18 -0.09 4.66
N ASP A 64 -2.97 0.53 3.79
CA ASP A 64 -4.44 0.52 3.93
C ASP A 64 -5.03 -0.86 3.57
N VAL A 65 -4.42 -1.56 2.60
CA VAL A 65 -4.77 -2.96 2.29
C VAL A 65 -4.48 -3.86 3.49
N GLY A 66 -3.31 -3.70 4.13
CA GLY A 66 -2.96 -4.46 5.32
C GLY A 66 -3.91 -4.21 6.49
N TRP A 67 -4.31 -2.96 6.71
CA TRP A 67 -5.31 -2.63 7.74
C TRP A 67 -6.69 -3.23 7.44
N SER A 68 -7.14 -3.16 6.19
CA SER A 68 -8.38 -3.79 5.75
C SER A 68 -8.36 -5.30 6.03
N ILE A 69 -7.30 -6.01 5.65
CA ILE A 69 -7.15 -7.46 5.91
C ILE A 69 -7.15 -7.76 7.41
N ILE A 70 -6.39 -7.00 8.21
CA ILE A 70 -6.33 -7.19 9.67
C ILE A 70 -7.73 -7.05 10.29
N LYS A 71 -8.49 -6.03 9.87
CA LYS A 71 -9.85 -5.75 10.34
C LYS A 71 -10.82 -6.87 9.91
N ASP A 72 -10.86 -7.19 8.63
CA ASP A 72 -11.79 -8.15 8.04
C ASP A 72 -11.57 -9.57 8.56
N LYS A 73 -10.30 -9.97 8.74
CA LYS A 73 -9.92 -11.30 9.23
C LYS A 73 -9.78 -11.36 10.75
N LYS A 74 -10.05 -10.25 11.46
CA LYS A 74 -10.01 -10.14 12.93
C LYS A 74 -8.66 -10.57 13.53
N LEU A 75 -7.56 -10.24 12.86
CA LEU A 75 -6.19 -10.63 13.24
C LEU A 75 -5.66 -9.72 14.35
N LYS A 76 -6.10 -9.97 15.59
CA LYS A 76 -5.73 -9.16 16.76
C LYS A 76 -4.23 -9.25 17.07
N GLY A 77 -3.67 -8.21 17.68
CA GLY A 77 -2.26 -8.19 18.11
C GLY A 77 -1.27 -7.88 16.98
N LEU A 78 -1.72 -7.83 15.72
CA LEU A 78 -0.94 -7.28 14.63
C LEU A 78 -0.91 -5.75 14.70
N ARG A 79 0.22 -5.16 14.32
CA ARG A 79 0.43 -3.71 14.34
C ARG A 79 1.20 -3.25 13.13
N TYR A 80 1.02 -1.99 12.78
CA TYR A 80 1.87 -1.33 11.81
C TYR A 80 3.28 -1.09 12.39
N ALA A 81 4.31 -1.50 11.64
CA ALA A 81 5.70 -1.36 12.06
C ALA A 81 6.36 -0.08 11.51
N GLY A 82 6.05 0.32 10.28
CA GLY A 82 6.62 1.50 9.60
C GLY A 82 6.50 1.38 8.07
N ALA A 83 7.01 2.38 7.35
CA ALA A 83 7.06 2.39 5.89
C ALA A 83 8.51 2.46 5.41
N TYR A 84 8.80 1.77 4.30
CA TYR A 84 10.06 1.94 3.58
C TYR A 84 10.06 3.22 2.74
N LYS A 85 8.96 3.48 2.01
CA LYS A 85 8.79 4.66 1.16
C LYS A 85 7.31 5.05 1.08
N LYS A 86 7.04 6.34 0.89
CA LYS A 86 5.71 6.85 0.54
C LYS A 86 5.40 6.59 -0.93
N THR A 87 4.25 5.98 -1.19
CA THR A 87 3.73 5.73 -2.55
C THR A 87 2.51 6.60 -2.79
N LEU A 88 2.44 7.21 -3.97
CA LEU A 88 1.24 7.91 -4.46
C LEU A 88 0.57 7.06 -5.53
N TYR A 89 -0.76 6.97 -5.48
CA TYR A 89 -1.57 6.24 -6.44
C TYR A 89 -2.21 7.21 -7.43
N TYR A 90 -2.22 6.82 -8.70
CA TYR A 90 -2.79 7.60 -9.79
C TYR A 90 -3.70 6.70 -10.63
N VAL A 91 -4.70 7.31 -11.26
CA VAL A 91 -5.48 6.66 -12.31
C VAL A 91 -4.71 6.80 -13.63
N GLY A 92 -4.42 5.67 -14.27
CA GLY A 92 -3.69 5.63 -15.54
C GLY A 92 -4.64 5.64 -16.74
N PHE A 93 -4.41 6.54 -17.69
CA PHE A 93 -5.11 6.58 -18.98
C PHE A 93 -4.19 6.19 -20.12
N SER A 94 -4.70 5.44 -21.09
CA SER A 94 -3.93 5.02 -22.28
C SER A 94 -3.75 6.20 -23.23
N LYS A 95 -2.49 6.61 -23.45
CA LYS A 95 -2.15 7.67 -24.41
C LYS A 95 -2.56 7.37 -25.86
N LYS A 96 -2.74 6.09 -26.20
CA LYS A 96 -3.10 5.66 -27.56
C LYS A 96 -4.60 5.81 -27.85
N THR A 97 -5.44 5.74 -26.82
CA THR A 97 -6.88 5.54 -26.99
C THR A 97 -7.74 6.57 -26.25
N ILE A 98 -7.16 7.35 -25.34
CA ILE A 98 -7.87 8.35 -24.54
C ILE A 98 -7.36 9.72 -24.93
N ASP A 99 -8.29 10.59 -25.31
CA ASP A 99 -8.02 12.00 -25.62
C ASP A 99 -7.76 12.82 -24.35
N ASP A 100 -6.91 13.84 -24.46
CA ASP A 100 -6.54 14.71 -23.35
C ASP A 100 -7.74 15.41 -22.71
N GLN A 101 -8.80 15.72 -23.49
CA GLN A 101 -10.02 16.32 -22.97
C GLN A 101 -10.76 15.38 -22.00
N ILE A 102 -10.71 14.07 -22.22
CA ILE A 102 -11.32 13.08 -21.31
C ILE A 102 -10.56 13.07 -19.98
N VAL A 103 -9.22 13.09 -20.05
CA VAL A 103 -8.36 13.15 -18.85
C VAL A 103 -8.63 14.43 -18.06
N LYS A 104 -8.74 15.57 -18.76
CA LYS A 104 -9.09 16.86 -18.14
C LYS A 104 -10.46 16.79 -17.46
N ASN A 105 -11.48 16.29 -18.15
CA ASN A 105 -12.83 16.18 -17.60
C ASN A 105 -12.87 15.27 -16.37
N PHE A 106 -12.10 14.17 -16.37
CA PHE A 106 -11.96 13.29 -15.21
C PHE A 106 -11.35 14.02 -14.03
N ASN A 107 -10.23 14.72 -14.23
CA ASN A 107 -9.56 15.48 -13.16
C ASN A 107 -10.46 16.59 -12.61
N ASP A 108 -11.14 17.35 -13.47
CA ASP A 108 -12.09 18.40 -13.07
C ASP A 108 -13.23 17.81 -12.21
N ALA A 109 -13.77 16.65 -12.60
CA ALA A 109 -14.80 15.96 -11.83
C ALA A 109 -14.27 15.46 -10.49
N TYR A 110 -13.08 14.86 -10.46
CA TYR A 110 -12.44 14.42 -9.23
C TYR A 110 -12.21 15.58 -8.25
N ILE A 111 -11.71 16.73 -8.73
CA ILE A 111 -11.51 17.92 -7.90
C ILE A 111 -12.83 18.44 -7.32
N LYS A 112 -13.92 18.44 -8.11
CA LYS A 112 -15.26 18.82 -7.61
C LYS A 112 -15.71 17.89 -6.48
N LEU A 113 -15.55 16.57 -6.65
CA LEU A 113 -15.88 15.56 -5.63
C LEU A 113 -14.98 15.64 -4.39
N TYR A 114 -13.74 16.08 -4.57
CA TYR A 114 -12.83 16.32 -3.47
C TYR A 114 -13.28 17.54 -2.65
N LYS A 115 -13.48 18.69 -3.32
CA LYS A 115 -13.85 19.96 -2.69
C LYS A 115 -15.19 19.90 -1.97
N ASN A 116 -16.15 19.13 -2.48
CA ASN A 116 -17.46 18.98 -1.84
C ASN A 116 -17.50 17.89 -0.74
N GLY A 117 -16.35 17.26 -0.41
CA GLY A 117 -16.23 16.27 0.65
C GLY A 117 -16.63 14.84 0.28
N THR A 118 -17.10 14.58 -0.94
CA THR A 118 -17.54 13.23 -1.37
C THR A 118 -16.39 12.23 -1.28
N ILE A 119 -15.20 12.58 -1.77
CA ILE A 119 -14.02 11.70 -1.69
C ILE A 119 -13.66 11.37 -0.24
N ASN A 120 -13.68 12.37 0.64
CA ASN A 120 -13.40 12.17 2.06
C ASN A 120 -14.41 11.20 2.69
N ASN A 121 -15.70 11.38 2.42
CA ASN A 121 -16.76 10.52 2.93
C ASN A 121 -16.61 9.06 2.47
N ILE A 122 -16.28 8.84 1.19
CA ILE A 122 -16.04 7.49 0.66
C ILE A 122 -14.87 6.84 1.41
N LEU A 123 -13.73 7.52 1.52
CA LEU A 123 -12.54 6.98 2.15
C LEU A 123 -12.72 6.71 3.65
N HIS A 124 -13.49 7.55 4.34
CA HIS A 124 -13.78 7.37 5.76
C HIS A 124 -14.49 6.04 6.07
N THR A 125 -15.27 5.50 5.13
CA THR A 125 -15.93 4.18 5.31
C THR A 125 -14.92 3.02 5.34
N TYR A 126 -13.71 3.25 4.83
CA TYR A 126 -12.60 2.31 4.80
C TYR A 126 -11.48 2.67 5.79
N ASP A 127 -11.74 3.59 6.74
CA ASP A 127 -10.73 4.13 7.67
C ASP A 127 -9.50 4.75 6.97
N MET A 128 -9.72 5.27 5.75
CA MET A 128 -8.70 5.92 4.93
C MET A 128 -8.86 7.44 4.93
N THR A 129 -7.77 8.15 4.65
CA THR A 129 -7.76 9.61 4.48
C THR A 129 -7.33 9.98 3.06
N PRO A 130 -7.96 10.98 2.43
CA PRO A 130 -7.54 11.43 1.11
C PRO A 130 -6.13 12.03 1.16
N PHE A 131 -5.43 11.95 0.03
CA PHE A 131 -4.23 12.77 -0.19
C PHE A 131 -4.63 14.26 -0.20
N THR A 132 -3.83 15.11 0.43
CA THR A 132 -4.03 16.56 0.39
C THR A 132 -3.63 17.09 -0.98
N LEU A 133 -4.59 17.58 -1.76
CA LEU A 133 -4.30 18.24 -3.03
C LEU A 133 -3.63 19.59 -2.76
N ASN A 134 -2.48 19.84 -3.38
CA ASN A 134 -1.82 21.14 -3.33
C ASN A 134 -2.49 22.11 -4.32
N GLU A 135 -2.37 23.42 -4.10
CA GLU A 135 -2.97 24.43 -5.00
C GLU A 135 -2.52 24.31 -6.46
N SER A 136 -1.29 23.82 -6.70
CA SER A 136 -0.78 23.55 -8.05
C SER A 136 -1.49 22.39 -8.75
N GLU A 137 -2.13 21.49 -8.00
CA GLU A 137 -2.89 20.34 -8.52
C GLU A 137 -4.38 20.66 -8.67
N LEU A 138 -4.80 21.88 -8.27
CA LEU A 138 -6.17 22.38 -8.34
C LEU A 138 -6.42 23.34 -9.51
N LYS A 139 -5.40 23.58 -10.35
CA LYS A 139 -5.46 24.40 -11.57
C LYS A 139 -5.60 23.52 -12.81
#